data_AF-A0A316MJ44-F1
#
_entry.id   AF-A0A316MJ44-F1
#
_cell.length_a   1.000
_cell.length_b   1.000
_cell.length_c   1.000
_cell.angle_alpha   90.00
_cell.angle_beta   90.00
_cell.angle_gamma   90.00
#
_symmetry.space_group_name_H-M   'P 1'
#
loop_
_entity.id
_entity.type
_entity.pdbx_description
1 polymer ?
#
loop_
_entity_poly.entity_id
_entity_poly.type
_entity_poly.pdbx_seq_one_letter_code
_entity_poly.pdbx_strand_id
1 'polypeptide(L)'
;MKTLILILFLTLLSVTANAKPRCQGFNNYDNKVTIVFSDETTEKQYRVSDVKPITSGKVIQATSIDVTVTDGAATVKLTFPHLTHFSNPKVTLRVNGKKTRFKVCQ
;
A
#
# COMPACT_ATOMS: atom_id res chain seq x y z
N MET A 1 47.53 -3.36 35.39
CA MET A 1 46.78 -2.58 34.39
C MET A 1 46.66 -3.42 33.14
N LYS A 2 45.57 -4.18 32.99
CA LYS A 2 45.31 -5.08 31.84
C LYS A 2 44.13 -4.49 31.09
N THR A 3 44.40 -3.81 29.99
CA THR A 3 43.41 -3.14 29.16
C THR A 3 42.68 -4.19 28.32
N LEU A 4 41.47 -4.57 28.74
CA LEU A 4 40.52 -5.35 27.95
C LEU A 4 39.77 -4.39 27.02
N ILE A 5 40.21 -4.30 25.77
CA ILE A 5 39.53 -3.53 24.73
C ILE A 5 38.40 -4.42 24.17
N LEU A 6 37.18 -4.19 24.65
CA LEU A 6 35.98 -4.85 24.15
C LEU A 6 35.48 -4.07 22.92
N ILE A 7 35.81 -4.54 21.71
CA ILE A 7 35.33 -3.93 20.46
C ILE A 7 33.87 -4.37 20.25
N LEU A 8 32.94 -3.50 20.62
CA LEU A 8 31.51 -3.67 20.37
C LEU A 8 31.20 -3.27 18.93
N PHE A 9 31.13 -4.25 18.02
CA PHE A 9 30.57 -4.05 16.68
C PHE A 9 29.06 -3.81 16.79
N LEU A 10 28.67 -2.54 16.94
CA LEU A 10 27.28 -2.12 16.82
C LEU A 10 26.90 -2.18 15.33
N THR A 11 26.46 -3.34 14.85
CA THR A 11 25.82 -3.42 13.54
C THR A 11 24.50 -2.65 13.65
N LEU A 12 24.46 -1.45 13.04
CA LEU A 12 23.22 -0.73 12.80
C LEU A 12 22.35 -1.63 11.90
N LEU A 13 21.48 -2.42 12.51
CA LEU A 13 20.30 -2.95 11.84
C LEU A 13 19.45 -1.74 11.52
N SER A 14 19.62 -1.16 10.32
CA SER A 14 18.72 -0.15 9.80
C SER A 14 17.34 -0.79 9.66
N VAL A 15 16.51 -0.59 10.69
CA VAL A 15 15.10 -0.93 10.67
C VAL A 15 14.47 -0.06 9.60
N THR A 16 14.30 -0.59 8.39
CA THR A 16 13.52 0.08 7.35
C THR A 16 12.07 0.09 7.83
N ALA A 17 11.65 1.19 8.44
CA ALA A 17 10.26 1.45 8.74
C ALA A 17 9.53 1.62 7.40
N ASN A 18 8.96 0.52 6.87
CA ASN A 18 8.08 0.62 5.72
C ASN A 18 6.79 1.28 6.21
N ALA A 19 6.58 2.54 5.83
CA ALA A 19 5.31 3.21 6.07
C ALA A 19 4.18 2.39 5.44
N LYS A 20 3.01 2.40 6.07
CA LYS A 20 1.83 1.76 5.49
C LYS A 20 1.23 2.71 4.45
N PRO A 21 0.67 2.20 3.34
CA PRO A 21 -0.08 3.01 2.40
C PRO A 21 -1.18 3.81 3.09
N ARG A 22 -1.30 5.08 2.71
CA ARG A 22 -2.27 6.04 3.23
C ARG A 22 -3.34 6.28 2.19
N CYS A 23 -4.60 6.11 2.56
CA CYS A 23 -5.69 6.45 1.65
C CYS A 23 -5.75 7.97 1.46
N GLN A 24 -5.85 8.38 0.20
CA GLN A 24 -5.97 9.78 -0.21
C GLN A 24 -7.38 10.12 -0.71
N GLY A 25 -8.09 9.15 -1.30
CA GLY A 25 -9.43 9.39 -1.78
C GLY A 25 -10.21 8.12 -2.07
N PHE A 26 -11.53 8.26 -2.02
CA PHE A 26 -12.50 7.23 -2.33
C PHE A 26 -13.68 7.84 -3.09
N ASN A 27 -14.13 7.15 -4.14
CA ASN A 27 -15.23 7.59 -4.99
C ASN A 27 -16.06 6.36 -5.41
N ASN A 28 -17.39 6.42 -5.30
CA ASN A 28 -18.30 5.38 -5.81
C ASN A 28 -19.42 5.99 -6.69
N TYR A 29 -19.04 6.92 -7.56
CA TYR A 29 -19.92 7.54 -8.55
C TYR A 29 -19.52 7.07 -9.96
N ASP A 30 -20.26 7.48 -10.98
CA ASP A 30 -19.96 7.20 -12.40
C ASP A 30 -19.85 5.71 -12.75
N ASN A 31 -20.69 4.86 -12.14
CA ASN A 31 -20.69 3.41 -12.35
C ASN A 31 -19.32 2.74 -12.09
N LYS A 32 -18.50 3.29 -11.20
CA LYS A 32 -17.22 2.70 -10.80
C LYS A 32 -16.90 3.03 -9.35
N VAL A 33 -16.03 2.21 -8.78
CA VAL A 33 -15.35 2.56 -7.53
C VAL A 33 -13.91 2.96 -7.85
N THR A 34 -13.45 4.06 -7.29
CA THR A 34 -12.06 4.49 -7.35
C THR A 34 -11.51 4.65 -5.94
N ILE A 35 -10.34 4.06 -5.70
CA ILE A 35 -9.57 4.26 -4.46
C ILE A 35 -8.21 4.81 -4.84
N VAL A 36 -7.83 5.92 -4.23
CA VAL A 36 -6.50 6.51 -4.38
C VAL A 36 -5.77 6.38 -3.05
N PHE A 37 -4.55 5.88 -3.08
CA PHE A 37 -3.68 5.83 -1.92
C PHE A 37 -2.26 6.24 -2.29
N SER A 38 -1.52 6.75 -1.32
CA SER A 38 -0.10 7.01 -1.45
C SER A 38 0.72 6.13 -0.53
N ASP A 39 1.95 5.87 -0.94
CA ASP A 39 2.93 5.18 -0.13
C ASP A 39 4.29 5.85 -0.28
N GLU A 40 5.00 6.00 0.84
CA GLU A 40 6.36 6.52 0.81
C GLU A 40 7.29 5.39 0.36
N THR A 41 8.11 5.63 -0.66
CA THR A 41 9.00 4.63 -1.20
C THR A 41 10.34 5.25 -1.61
N THR A 42 11.43 4.60 -1.22
CA THR A 42 12.77 4.94 -1.71
C THR A 42 13.14 4.13 -2.95
N GLU A 43 12.26 3.24 -3.40
CA GLU A 43 12.48 2.37 -4.55
C GLU A 43 12.08 3.08 -5.85
N LYS A 44 12.89 2.92 -6.91
CA LYS A 44 12.59 3.50 -8.24
C LYS A 44 11.36 2.88 -8.90
N GLN A 45 10.93 1.71 -8.44
CA GLN A 45 9.80 0.98 -9.00
C GLN A 45 8.80 0.61 -7.90
N TYR A 46 7.52 0.88 -8.16
CA TYR A 46 6.42 0.57 -7.27
C TYR A 46 5.42 -0.32 -8.01
N ARG A 47 5.47 -1.63 -7.74
CA ARG A 47 4.58 -2.62 -8.37
C ARG A 47 3.47 -2.99 -7.41
N VAL A 48 2.24 -2.79 -7.85
CA VAL A 48 1.04 -3.22 -7.15
C VAL A 48 0.46 -4.43 -7.85
N SER A 49 0.26 -5.52 -7.11
CA SER A 49 -0.37 -6.75 -7.62
C SER A 49 -1.36 -7.33 -6.60
N ASP A 50 -2.11 -8.35 -7.02
CA ASP A 50 -3.00 -9.13 -6.15
C ASP A 50 -3.99 -8.27 -5.35
N VAL A 51 -4.50 -7.21 -5.97
CA VAL A 51 -5.46 -6.30 -5.36
C VAL A 51 -6.77 -7.06 -5.12
N LYS A 52 -7.04 -7.35 -3.85
CA LYS A 52 -8.23 -8.05 -3.37
C LYS A 52 -8.95 -7.15 -2.38
N PRO A 53 -9.78 -6.19 -2.85
CA PRO A 53 -10.78 -5.58 -1.99
C PRO A 53 -11.74 -6.67 -1.51
N ILE A 54 -11.94 -6.70 -0.20
CA ILE A 54 -12.98 -7.51 0.42
C ILE A 54 -14.06 -6.53 0.87
N THR A 55 -15.24 -6.62 0.26
CA THR A 55 -16.43 -5.88 0.70
C THR A 55 -17.61 -6.83 0.76
N SER A 56 -18.41 -6.73 1.82
CA SER A 56 -19.59 -7.59 2.04
C SER A 56 -19.30 -9.11 1.87
N GLY A 57 -18.08 -9.55 2.24
CA GLY A 57 -17.64 -10.94 2.11
C GLY A 57 -17.24 -11.40 0.70
N LYS A 58 -17.34 -10.54 -0.33
CA LYS A 58 -16.97 -10.84 -1.72
C LYS A 58 -15.61 -10.25 -2.08
N VAL A 59 -14.82 -11.03 -2.81
CA VAL A 59 -13.57 -10.58 -3.44
C VAL A 59 -13.91 -10.06 -4.82
N ILE A 60 -13.45 -8.85 -5.12
CA ILE A 60 -13.72 -8.18 -6.41
C ILE A 60 -12.39 -7.92 -7.10
N GLN A 61 -12.32 -8.14 -8.40
CA GLN A 61 -11.12 -7.85 -9.17
C GLN A 61 -11.07 -6.37 -9.56
N ALA A 62 -9.89 -5.77 -9.49
CA ALA A 62 -9.66 -4.44 -10.04
C ALA A 62 -9.78 -4.48 -11.57
N THR A 63 -10.47 -3.48 -12.12
CA THR A 63 -10.53 -3.24 -13.56
C THR A 63 -9.24 -2.59 -14.05
N SER A 64 -8.69 -1.66 -13.28
CA SER A 64 -7.40 -1.02 -13.59
C SER A 64 -6.60 -0.71 -12.33
N ILE A 65 -5.29 -0.64 -12.51
CA ILE A 65 -4.31 -0.23 -11.51
C ILE A 65 -3.39 0.77 -12.20
N ASP A 66 -3.47 2.03 -11.81
CA ASP A 66 -2.59 3.08 -12.29
C ASP A 66 -1.62 3.45 -11.18
N VAL A 67 -0.32 3.49 -11.47
CA VAL A 67 0.73 3.82 -10.52
C VAL A 67 1.56 4.96 -11.07
N THR A 68 1.74 6.00 -10.26
CA THR A 68 2.65 7.12 -10.53
C THR A 68 3.63 7.22 -9.39
N VAL A 69 4.92 7.39 -9.69
CA VAL A 69 5.97 7.57 -8.68
C VAL A 69 6.63 8.91 -8.93
N THR A 70 6.59 9.78 -7.94
CA THR A 70 7.15 11.14 -7.99
C THR A 70 7.85 11.43 -6.66
N ASP A 71 9.10 11.87 -6.70
CA ASP A 71 9.86 12.37 -5.54
C ASP A 71 9.81 11.47 -4.28
N GLY A 72 9.94 10.16 -4.47
CA GLY A 72 9.94 9.20 -3.36
C GLY A 72 8.55 8.88 -2.77
N ALA A 73 7.49 9.28 -3.46
CA ALA A 73 6.12 8.89 -3.14
C ALA A 73 5.48 8.18 -4.34
N ALA A 74 4.86 7.04 -4.10
CA ALA A 74 4.01 6.37 -5.06
C ALA A 74 2.54 6.73 -4.81
N THR A 75 1.84 7.22 -5.83
CA THR A 75 0.39 7.36 -5.82
C THR A 75 -0.22 6.29 -6.70
N VAL A 76 -1.17 5.56 -6.14
CA VAL A 76 -1.85 4.44 -6.80
C VAL A 76 -3.33 4.72 -6.87
N LYS A 77 -3.89 4.58 -8.07
CA LYS A 77 -5.32 4.63 -8.33
C LYS A 77 -5.81 3.25 -8.72
N LEU A 78 -6.70 2.72 -7.91
CA LEU A 78 -7.38 1.45 -8.16
C LEU A 78 -8.79 1.75 -8.67
N THR A 79 -9.16 1.14 -9.80
CA THR A 79 -10.52 1.22 -10.34
C THR A 79 -11.19 -0.14 -10.27
N PHE A 80 -12.42 -0.19 -9.78
CA PHE A 80 -13.26 -1.38 -9.72
C PHE A 80 -14.61 -1.13 -10.38
N PRO A 81 -15.34 -2.19 -10.76
CA PRO A 81 -16.74 -2.07 -11.16
C PRO A 81 -17.59 -1.38 -10.08
N HIS A 82 -18.72 -0.79 -10.47
CA HIS A 82 -19.66 -0.20 -9.51
C HIS A 82 -20.12 -1.22 -8.47
N LEU A 83 -20.30 -0.76 -7.24
CA LEU A 83 -20.81 -1.58 -6.16
C LEU A 83 -21.96 -0.87 -5.47
N THR A 84 -23.15 -1.46 -5.60
CA THR A 84 -24.40 -0.96 -5.01
C THR A 84 -24.37 -0.95 -3.49
N HIS A 85 -23.62 -1.88 -2.89
CA HIS A 85 -23.35 -1.93 -1.45
C HIS A 85 -21.86 -2.00 -1.20
N PHE A 86 -21.28 -0.88 -0.78
CA PHE A 86 -19.87 -0.77 -0.47
C PHE A 86 -19.66 -0.50 1.02
N SER A 87 -19.44 -1.56 1.80
CA SER A 87 -19.11 -1.40 3.23
C SER A 87 -17.60 -1.44 3.40
N ASN A 88 -17.06 -0.31 3.87
CA ASN A 88 -15.67 -0.04 4.30
C ASN A 88 -14.67 -1.16 3.96
N PRO A 89 -14.24 -1.26 2.69
CA PRO A 89 -13.44 -2.40 2.25
C PRO A 89 -12.07 -2.37 2.93
N LYS A 90 -11.57 -3.56 3.25
CA LYS A 90 -10.15 -3.73 3.51
C LYS A 90 -9.51 -4.11 2.18
N VAL A 91 -8.59 -3.27 1.70
CA VAL A 91 -7.80 -3.59 0.52
C VAL A 91 -6.59 -4.38 0.97
N THR A 92 -6.49 -5.63 0.52
CA THR A 92 -5.24 -6.38 0.58
C THR A 92 -4.60 -6.35 -0.80
N LEU A 93 -3.34 -5.97 -0.88
CA LEU A 93 -2.57 -5.96 -2.12
C LEU A 93 -1.14 -6.42 -1.84
N ARG A 94 -0.34 -6.60 -2.89
CA ARG A 94 1.11 -6.74 -2.76
C ARG A 94 1.79 -5.51 -3.32
N VAL A 95 2.66 -4.89 -2.52
CA VAL A 95 3.60 -3.86 -2.96
C VAL A 95 4.96 -4.51 -3.08
N ASN A 96 5.56 -4.51 -4.27
CA ASN A 96 6.87 -5.10 -4.53
C ASN A 96 7.00 -6.54 -3.96
N GLY A 97 5.94 -7.34 -4.12
CA GLY A 97 5.84 -8.73 -3.64
C GLY A 97 5.46 -8.88 -2.15
N LYS A 98 5.51 -7.82 -1.35
CA LYS A 98 5.14 -7.84 0.08
C LYS A 98 3.66 -7.59 0.26
N LYS A 99 2.99 -8.45 1.03
CA LYS A 99 1.55 -8.32 1.32
C LYS A 99 1.30 -7.12 2.24
N THR A 100 0.48 -6.20 1.77
CA THR A 100 0.15 -4.95 2.45
C THR A 100 -1.36 -4.80 2.56
N ARG A 101 -1.79 -4.20 3.66
CA ARG A 101 -3.20 -3.90 3.94
C ARG A 101 -3.33 -2.48 4.41
N PHE A 102 -4.34 -1.78 3.92
CA PHE A 102 -4.70 -0.46 4.41
C PHE A 102 -6.22 -0.31 4.47
N LYS A 103 -6.66 0.64 5.29
CA LYS A 103 -8.07 1.00 5.43
C LYS A 103 -8.40 2.11 4.43
N VAL A 104 -9.52 1.96 3.74
CA VAL A 104 -10.00 3.00 2.82
C VAL A 104 -10.62 4.14 3.65
N CYS A 105 -10.27 5.36 3.26
CA CYS A 105 -10.84 6.61 3.74
C CYS A 105 -12.21 6.79 3.08
N GLN A 106 -13.25 7.04 3.87
CA GLN A 106 -14.62 7.26 3.41
C GLN A 106 -15.04 8.67 3.80
#